data_AF-A0A8T7BJ25-F1
#
_entry.id   AF-A0A8T7BJ25-F1
#
_cell.length_a   1.000
_cell.length_b   1.000
_cell.length_c   1.000
_cell.angle_alpha   90.00
_cell.angle_beta   90.00
_cell.angle_gamma   90.00
#
_symmetry.space_group_name_H-M   'P 1'
#
loop_
_entity.id
_entity.type
_entity.pdbx_description
1 polymer ?
#
loop_
_entity_poly.entity_id
_entity_poly.type
_entity_poly.pdbx_seq_one_letter_code
_entity_poly.pdbx_strand_id
1 'polypeptide(L)'
;VSTESDTHKKIYVCTPRNDRDTNCAEKIISNLGKLAYRRTLTRDELVGLMEFFQQGQRAGGFDEGIGLAMERILAGPKFLFITEQAPENIKKDEIFAISDLELATRLSLFLWSTIPDDELLTVAESGQLRQPEVLKQQILRMLADIRSRTLVNNFAAQWLTLGRLNASAPNGEIFPYFDDNLRQAYRTETEMFFDYVFRNDRPLLELLNADYTFVNERLAKHYGIPDVFGNHFRMVELTDGTRGGLLGQGSILTVTSYGNRTAPTIRGKWILENILGAPPPPPPADVPGLRDKNDEGKVLNMRQQMEQHRANPVCASCHKVMDPLGFALENYDAIGKWRTVDAASKAPIDASGALPDGTPFIGLAGLKEVLMEKRQYDFIMAAIERMLTYSLGRGIDHRDAPAMREIMRQSEPDNYRLSSIIMAIIESMPFQMRRPPSHDDI
;
A
#
# COMPACT_ATOMS: atom_id res chain seq x y z
N VAL A 1 -3.03 -42.85 16.78
CA VAL A 1 -3.80 -41.62 17.00
C VAL A 1 -3.04 -40.50 16.31
N SER A 2 -3.39 -40.23 15.05
CA SER A 2 -2.85 -39.07 14.33
C SER A 2 -3.31 -37.84 15.09
N THR A 3 -2.37 -37.01 15.56
CA THR A 3 -2.70 -35.72 16.16
C THR A 3 -3.33 -34.86 15.06
N GLU A 4 -4.64 -34.65 15.13
CA GLU A 4 -5.35 -33.73 14.24
C GLU A 4 -4.61 -32.40 14.17
N SER A 5 -4.26 -31.98 12.96
CA SER A 5 -3.62 -30.70 12.74
C SER A 5 -4.56 -29.56 13.12
N ASP A 6 -4.01 -28.40 13.48
CA ASP A 6 -4.83 -27.22 13.78
C ASP A 6 -5.68 -26.79 12.56
N THR A 7 -5.22 -27.08 11.34
CA THR A 7 -5.99 -26.88 10.11
C THR A 7 -7.21 -27.81 10.05
N HIS A 8 -7.05 -29.09 10.41
CA HIS A 8 -8.17 -30.04 10.43
C HIS A 8 -9.28 -29.55 11.35
N LYS A 9 -8.94 -29.07 12.54
CA LYS A 9 -9.91 -28.53 13.52
C LYS A 9 -10.63 -27.27 13.04
N LYS A 10 -10.01 -26.47 12.16
CA LYS A 10 -10.67 -25.30 11.54
C LYS A 10 -11.69 -25.69 10.48
N ILE A 11 -11.48 -26.83 9.81
CA ILE A 11 -12.37 -27.35 8.77
C ILE A 11 -13.52 -28.14 9.42
N TYR A 12 -13.20 -29.07 10.32
CA TYR A 12 -14.15 -29.99 10.95
C TYR A 12 -14.80 -29.36 12.19
N VAL A 13 -15.85 -28.57 11.97
CA VAL A 13 -16.66 -27.95 13.04
C VAL A 13 -17.56 -28.94 13.81
N CYS A 14 -17.57 -30.21 13.39
CA CYS A 14 -18.16 -31.33 14.11
C CYS A 14 -17.37 -32.61 13.81
N THR A 15 -17.49 -33.60 14.69
CA THR A 15 -16.93 -34.94 14.47
C THR A 15 -18.02 -35.86 13.90
N PRO A 16 -17.80 -36.50 12.74
CA PRO A 16 -18.77 -37.42 12.16
C PRO A 16 -18.90 -38.69 13.01
N ARG A 17 -20.13 -39.18 13.21
CA ARG A 17 -20.35 -40.45 13.96
C ARG A 17 -19.93 -41.69 13.18
N ASN A 18 -19.96 -41.60 11.85
CA ASN A 18 -19.54 -42.62 10.89
C ASN A 18 -19.43 -41.99 9.50
N ASP A 19 -18.97 -42.76 8.53
CA ASP A 19 -18.75 -42.28 7.17
C ASP A 19 -20.00 -41.77 6.46
N ARG A 20 -21.21 -42.05 6.96
CA ARG A 20 -22.50 -41.66 6.39
C ARG A 20 -23.20 -40.55 7.17
N ASP A 21 -22.51 -39.85 8.07
CA ASP A 21 -23.12 -38.80 8.89
C ASP A 21 -23.37 -37.50 8.12
N THR A 22 -24.38 -37.52 7.25
CA THR A 22 -24.75 -36.39 6.36
C THR A 22 -24.99 -35.09 7.13
N ASN A 23 -25.52 -35.16 8.35
CA ASN A 23 -25.76 -33.98 9.18
C ASN A 23 -24.46 -33.26 9.57
N CYS A 24 -23.38 -34.01 9.83
CA CYS A 24 -22.09 -33.39 10.11
C CYS A 24 -21.45 -32.87 8.82
N ALA A 25 -21.58 -33.59 7.70
CA ALA A 25 -21.11 -33.12 6.41
C ALA A 25 -21.78 -31.79 6.00
N GLU A 26 -23.10 -31.68 6.12
CA GLU A 26 -23.85 -30.46 5.83
C GLU A 26 -23.37 -29.28 6.70
N LYS A 27 -23.09 -29.50 7.99
CA LYS A 27 -22.56 -28.47 8.88
C LYS A 27 -21.18 -27.99 8.45
N ILE A 28 -20.27 -28.92 8.14
CA ILE A 28 -18.92 -28.61 7.67
C ILE A 28 -18.97 -27.84 6.35
N ILE A 29 -19.72 -28.35 5.37
CA ILE A 29 -19.83 -27.75 4.03
C ILE A 29 -20.54 -26.40 4.09
N SER A 30 -21.56 -26.24 4.94
CA SER A 30 -22.22 -24.95 5.15
C SER A 30 -21.27 -23.93 5.78
N ASN A 31 -20.44 -24.33 6.75
CA ASN A 31 -19.45 -23.45 7.36
C ASN A 31 -18.37 -23.04 6.34
N LEU A 32 -17.80 -24.00 5.61
CA LEU A 32 -16.82 -23.72 4.55
C LEU A 32 -17.38 -22.82 3.47
N GLY A 33 -18.60 -23.10 3.00
CA GLY A 33 -19.30 -22.30 2.02
C GLY A 33 -19.61 -20.89 2.52
N LYS A 34 -20.03 -20.76 3.79
CA LYS A 34 -20.28 -19.45 4.43
C LYS A 34 -19.03 -18.58 4.40
N LEU A 35 -17.88 -19.13 4.79
CA LEU A 35 -16.61 -18.41 4.80
C LEU A 35 -16.13 -18.10 3.38
N ALA A 36 -16.19 -19.07 2.48
CA ALA A 36 -15.70 -18.93 1.11
C ALA A 36 -16.52 -17.96 0.25
N TYR A 37 -17.85 -17.98 0.41
CA TYR A 37 -18.76 -17.09 -0.33
C TYR A 37 -19.16 -15.86 0.46
N ARG A 38 -18.69 -15.73 1.72
CA ARG A 38 -18.87 -14.58 2.61
C ARG A 38 -20.34 -14.25 2.89
N ARG A 39 -21.17 -15.29 2.92
CA ARG A 39 -22.60 -15.25 3.28
C ARG A 39 -23.13 -16.66 3.48
N THR A 40 -24.24 -16.80 4.18
CA THR A 40 -24.96 -18.08 4.23
C THR A 40 -25.26 -18.61 2.81
N LEU A 41 -25.03 -19.91 2.62
CA LEU A 41 -25.34 -20.60 1.36
C LEU A 41 -26.84 -20.61 1.10
N THR A 42 -27.23 -20.48 -0.16
CA THR A 42 -28.61 -20.82 -0.55
C THR A 42 -28.81 -22.33 -0.46
N ARG A 43 -30.07 -22.76 -0.39
CA ARG A 43 -30.41 -24.18 -0.37
C ARG A 43 -29.84 -24.92 -1.58
N ASP A 44 -29.97 -24.34 -2.77
CA ASP A 44 -29.49 -24.96 -4.01
C ASP A 44 -27.96 -25.08 -4.06
N GLU A 45 -27.26 -24.08 -3.51
CA GLU A 45 -25.80 -24.14 -3.38
C GLU A 45 -25.36 -25.27 -2.45
N LEU A 46 -26.02 -25.40 -1.29
CA LEU A 46 -25.71 -26.49 -0.35
C LEU A 46 -26.01 -27.85 -0.97
N VAL A 47 -27.17 -28.02 -1.61
CA VAL A 47 -27.54 -29.27 -2.30
C VAL A 47 -26.49 -29.62 -3.36
N GLY A 48 -26.11 -28.66 -4.20
CA GLY A 48 -25.08 -28.89 -5.22
C GLY A 48 -23.73 -29.29 -4.62
N LEU A 49 -23.29 -28.67 -3.52
CA LEU A 49 -22.05 -29.06 -2.83
C LEU A 49 -22.15 -30.44 -2.17
N MET A 50 -23.33 -30.80 -1.65
CA MET A 50 -23.57 -32.12 -1.07
C MET A 50 -23.53 -33.24 -2.12
N GLU A 51 -23.82 -32.95 -3.39
CA GLU A 51 -23.63 -33.92 -4.49
C GLU A 51 -22.16 -34.26 -4.71
N PHE A 52 -21.26 -33.27 -4.62
CA PHE A 52 -19.81 -33.51 -4.67
C PHE A 52 -19.34 -34.27 -3.44
N PHE A 53 -19.84 -33.93 -2.25
CA PHE A 53 -19.56 -34.71 -1.04
C PHE A 53 -19.93 -36.18 -1.22
N GLN A 54 -21.14 -36.49 -1.70
CA GLN A 54 -21.58 -37.87 -1.91
C GLN A 54 -20.73 -38.61 -2.95
N GLN A 55 -20.22 -37.91 -3.97
CA GLN A 55 -19.29 -38.50 -4.95
C GLN A 55 -17.96 -38.89 -4.32
N GLY A 56 -17.31 -37.98 -3.59
CA GLY A 56 -16.05 -38.25 -2.89
C GLY A 56 -16.23 -39.30 -1.80
N GLN A 57 -17.34 -39.23 -1.05
CA GLN A 57 -17.70 -40.20 -0.02
C GLN A 57 -17.79 -41.63 -0.54
N ARG A 58 -18.38 -41.83 -1.73
CA ARG A 58 -18.44 -43.15 -2.38
C ARG A 58 -17.07 -43.65 -2.86
N ALA A 59 -16.16 -42.74 -3.18
CA ALA A 59 -14.83 -43.06 -3.69
C ALA A 59 -13.82 -43.38 -2.57
N GLY A 60 -13.86 -42.64 -1.46
CA GLY A 60 -12.81 -42.69 -0.44
C GLY A 60 -13.25 -42.42 1.01
N GLY A 61 -14.55 -42.44 1.31
CA GLY A 61 -15.07 -42.21 2.66
C GLY A 61 -15.29 -40.73 3.00
N PHE A 62 -15.63 -40.43 4.26
CA PHE A 62 -16.13 -39.11 4.67
C PHE A 62 -15.17 -37.96 4.29
N ASP A 63 -13.88 -38.13 4.59
CA ASP A 63 -12.88 -37.09 4.38
C ASP A 63 -12.67 -36.78 2.89
N GLU A 64 -12.71 -37.80 2.03
CA GLU A 64 -12.66 -37.62 0.57
C GLU A 64 -13.90 -36.86 0.06
N GLY A 65 -15.07 -37.12 0.67
CA GLY A 65 -16.27 -36.34 0.41
C GLY A 65 -16.11 -34.87 0.76
N ILE A 66 -15.59 -34.56 1.96
CA ILE A 66 -15.33 -33.17 2.37
C ILE A 66 -14.29 -32.53 1.44
N GLY A 67 -13.24 -33.27 1.07
CA GLY A 67 -12.22 -32.84 0.12
C GLY A 67 -12.82 -32.39 -1.22
N LEU A 68 -13.64 -33.24 -1.85
CA LEU A 68 -14.23 -32.93 -3.15
C LEU A 68 -15.22 -31.76 -3.10
N ALA A 69 -16.01 -31.64 -2.01
CA ALA A 69 -16.86 -30.48 -1.80
C ALA A 69 -16.05 -29.19 -1.63
N MET A 70 -14.95 -29.24 -0.87
CA MET A 70 -14.04 -28.11 -0.68
C MET A 70 -13.36 -27.70 -1.99
N GLU A 71 -12.89 -28.64 -2.80
CA GLU A 71 -12.35 -28.36 -4.14
C GLU A 71 -13.38 -27.62 -5.00
N ARG A 72 -14.66 -28.06 -4.97
CA ARG A 72 -15.72 -27.38 -5.70
C ARG A 72 -15.98 -25.95 -5.23
N ILE A 73 -15.87 -25.69 -3.92
CA ILE A 73 -15.96 -24.35 -3.34
C ILE A 73 -14.80 -23.48 -3.84
N LEU A 74 -13.56 -23.97 -3.71
CA LEU A 74 -12.35 -23.21 -4.02
C LEU A 74 -12.14 -22.98 -5.53
N ALA A 75 -12.65 -23.86 -6.38
CA ALA A 75 -12.68 -23.67 -7.83
C ALA A 75 -13.91 -22.87 -8.32
N GLY A 76 -14.82 -22.49 -7.41
CA GLY A 76 -16.08 -21.84 -7.75
C GLY A 76 -15.91 -20.34 -8.07
N PRO A 77 -16.67 -19.78 -9.03
CA PRO A 77 -16.62 -18.34 -9.34
C PRO A 77 -16.90 -17.43 -8.15
N LYS A 78 -17.78 -17.85 -7.23
CA LYS A 78 -18.12 -17.09 -6.01
C LYS A 78 -16.96 -17.02 -5.00
N PHE A 79 -15.98 -17.92 -5.09
CA PHE A 79 -14.75 -17.84 -4.30
C PHE A 79 -13.68 -17.03 -5.05
N LEU A 80 -13.47 -17.33 -6.33
CA LEU A 80 -12.42 -16.72 -7.15
C LEU A 80 -12.65 -15.24 -7.47
N PHE A 81 -13.91 -14.82 -7.54
CA PHE A 81 -14.29 -13.44 -7.87
C PHE A 81 -15.13 -12.83 -6.75
N ILE A 82 -14.92 -11.54 -6.52
CA ILE A 82 -15.82 -10.70 -5.72
C ILE A 82 -16.77 -10.04 -6.71
N THR A 83 -17.97 -10.57 -6.79
CA THR A 83 -19.02 -10.06 -7.68
C THR A 83 -20.07 -9.34 -6.88
N GLU A 84 -20.41 -8.13 -7.30
CA GLU A 84 -21.56 -7.40 -6.78
C GLU A 84 -22.74 -7.58 -7.72
N GLN A 85 -23.89 -7.96 -7.19
CA GLN A 85 -25.06 -8.26 -8.00
C GLN A 85 -25.96 -7.04 -8.12
N ALA A 86 -26.22 -6.65 -9.36
CA ALA A 86 -27.23 -5.67 -9.65
C ALA A 86 -28.63 -6.22 -9.32
N PRO A 87 -29.54 -5.42 -8.75
CA PRO A 87 -30.95 -5.79 -8.64
C PRO A 87 -31.54 -6.11 -10.02
N GLU A 88 -32.47 -7.08 -10.08
CA GLU A 88 -33.03 -7.59 -11.35
C GLU A 88 -33.68 -6.51 -12.25
N ASN A 89 -34.16 -5.41 -11.65
CA ASN A 89 -34.92 -4.37 -12.33
C ASN A 89 -34.18 -3.03 -12.48
N ILE A 90 -32.84 -3.05 -12.44
CA ILE A 90 -32.06 -1.82 -12.58
C ILE A 90 -32.04 -1.31 -14.02
N LYS A 91 -32.18 0.01 -14.21
CA LYS A 91 -32.01 0.60 -15.53
C LYS A 91 -30.54 0.59 -15.94
N LYS A 92 -30.28 0.63 -17.26
CA LYS A 92 -28.92 0.83 -17.77
C LYS A 92 -28.34 2.11 -17.15
N ASP A 93 -27.11 2.00 -16.64
CA ASP A 93 -26.36 3.09 -16.01
C ASP A 93 -26.91 3.62 -14.67
N GLU A 94 -27.97 3.02 -14.14
CA GLU A 94 -28.49 3.40 -12.81
C GLU A 94 -27.54 2.92 -11.72
N ILE A 95 -27.23 3.83 -10.81
CA ILE A 95 -26.34 3.57 -9.67
C ILE A 95 -27.17 2.98 -8.54
N PHE A 96 -26.71 1.88 -7.95
CA PHE A 96 -27.39 1.19 -6.87
C PHE A 96 -26.48 1.00 -5.66
N ALA A 97 -27.09 0.87 -4.48
CA ALA A 97 -26.37 0.49 -3.28
C ALA A 97 -26.03 -1.00 -3.34
N ILE A 98 -24.79 -1.36 -3.00
CA ILE A 98 -24.44 -2.76 -2.79
C ILE A 98 -25.22 -3.31 -1.57
N SER A 99 -25.37 -4.62 -1.46
CA SER A 99 -25.96 -5.23 -0.26
C SER A 99 -25.07 -5.07 0.98
N ASP A 100 -25.63 -5.28 2.17
CA ASP A 100 -24.85 -5.27 3.43
C ASP A 100 -23.77 -6.37 3.44
N LEU A 101 -24.02 -7.51 2.80
CA LEU A 101 -23.04 -8.60 2.66
C LEU A 101 -21.87 -8.22 1.76
N GLU A 102 -22.15 -7.51 0.66
CA GLU A 102 -21.11 -6.96 -0.22
C GLU A 102 -20.33 -5.85 0.48
N LEU A 103 -21.00 -5.00 1.28
CA LEU A 103 -20.33 -3.99 2.10
C LEU A 103 -19.43 -4.63 3.16
N ALA A 104 -19.88 -5.65 3.88
CA ALA A 104 -19.06 -6.42 4.81
C ALA A 104 -17.82 -7.01 4.12
N THR A 105 -18.00 -7.55 2.92
CA THR A 105 -16.90 -8.06 2.10
C THR A 105 -15.91 -6.95 1.75
N ARG A 106 -16.37 -5.81 1.22
CA ARG A 106 -15.49 -4.66 0.91
C ARG A 106 -14.72 -4.17 2.14
N LEU A 107 -15.39 -4.03 3.29
CA LEU A 107 -14.76 -3.65 4.56
C LEU A 107 -13.63 -4.61 4.95
N SER A 108 -13.90 -5.92 4.92
CA SER A 108 -12.92 -6.93 5.32
C SER A 108 -11.70 -6.97 4.40
N LEU A 109 -11.89 -6.81 3.09
CA LEU A 109 -10.80 -6.82 2.12
C LEU A 109 -9.98 -5.55 2.18
N PHE A 110 -10.65 -4.40 2.35
CA PHE A 110 -9.97 -3.13 2.53
C PHE A 110 -9.14 -3.13 3.82
N LEU A 111 -9.77 -3.41 4.97
CA LEU A 111 -9.14 -3.22 6.28
C LEU A 111 -8.26 -4.39 6.72
N TRP A 112 -8.61 -5.62 6.34
CA TRP A 112 -7.93 -6.84 6.82
C TRP A 112 -7.33 -7.71 5.72
N SER A 113 -7.55 -7.38 4.44
CA SER A 113 -7.09 -8.17 3.30
C SER A 113 -7.45 -9.66 3.42
N THR A 114 -8.62 -9.93 4.00
CA THR A 114 -9.15 -11.28 4.24
C THR A 114 -10.67 -11.24 4.35
N ILE A 115 -11.31 -12.37 4.61
CA ILE A 115 -12.78 -12.47 4.69
C ILE A 115 -13.35 -11.76 5.93
N PRO A 116 -14.64 -11.38 5.91
CA PRO A 116 -15.35 -10.89 7.10
C PRO A 116 -15.31 -11.93 8.23
N ASP A 117 -15.29 -11.46 9.47
CA ASP A 117 -15.54 -12.35 10.61
C ASP A 117 -17.04 -12.54 10.87
N ASP A 118 -17.36 -13.48 11.76
CA ASP A 118 -18.76 -13.85 12.04
C ASP A 118 -19.57 -12.67 12.59
N GLU A 119 -18.96 -11.77 13.37
CA GLU A 119 -19.65 -10.58 13.87
C GLU A 119 -20.07 -9.67 12.71
N LEU A 120 -19.15 -9.35 11.80
CA LEU A 120 -19.44 -8.50 10.65
C LEU A 120 -20.47 -9.15 9.70
N LEU A 121 -20.36 -10.47 9.47
CA LEU A 121 -21.34 -11.21 8.68
C LEU A 121 -22.72 -11.21 9.33
N THR A 122 -22.82 -11.43 10.64
CA THR A 122 -24.11 -11.50 11.35
C THR A 122 -24.85 -10.16 11.26
N VAL A 123 -24.13 -9.06 11.48
CA VAL A 123 -24.70 -7.72 11.34
C VAL A 123 -25.15 -7.45 9.91
N ALA A 124 -24.34 -7.87 8.91
CA ALA A 124 -24.69 -7.72 7.50
C ALA A 124 -25.90 -8.58 7.08
N GLU A 125 -25.98 -9.82 7.54
CA GLU A 125 -27.12 -10.73 7.27
C GLU A 125 -28.42 -10.20 7.89
N SER A 126 -28.33 -9.45 8.98
CA SER A 126 -29.49 -8.78 9.60
C SER A 126 -29.94 -7.49 8.90
N GLY A 127 -29.20 -7.00 7.90
CA GLY A 127 -29.49 -5.75 7.18
C GLY A 127 -29.28 -4.48 8.03
N GLN A 128 -28.44 -4.56 9.06
CA GLN A 128 -28.19 -3.46 9.99
C GLN A 128 -26.84 -2.76 9.78
N LEU A 129 -25.96 -3.30 8.92
CA LEU A 129 -24.58 -2.83 8.80
C LEU A 129 -24.51 -1.38 8.34
N ARG A 130 -25.45 -0.93 7.50
CA ARG A 130 -25.49 0.44 6.98
C ARG A 130 -26.01 1.48 7.97
N GLN A 131 -26.52 1.08 9.13
CA GLN A 131 -26.93 2.04 10.14
C GLN A 131 -25.70 2.81 10.62
N PRO A 132 -25.71 4.17 10.62
CA PRO A 132 -24.48 4.95 10.83
C PRO A 132 -23.67 4.57 12.07
N GLU A 133 -24.34 4.40 13.21
CA GLU A 133 -23.67 4.00 14.46
C GLU A 133 -23.11 2.58 14.42
N VAL A 134 -23.81 1.65 13.76
CA VAL A 134 -23.38 0.25 13.61
C VAL A 134 -22.16 0.17 12.68
N LEU A 135 -22.22 0.86 11.53
CA LEU A 135 -21.12 0.93 10.58
C LEU A 135 -19.87 1.48 11.25
N LYS A 136 -19.99 2.63 11.94
CA LYS A 136 -18.91 3.26 12.67
C LYS A 136 -18.30 2.35 13.72
N GLN A 137 -19.13 1.67 14.52
CA GLN A 137 -18.66 0.69 15.52
C GLN A 137 -17.88 -0.45 14.87
N GLN A 138 -18.36 -1.03 13.77
CA GLN A 138 -17.65 -2.09 13.07
C GLN A 138 -16.32 -1.60 12.50
N ILE A 139 -16.27 -0.42 11.90
CA ILE A 139 -15.02 0.15 11.36
C ILE A 139 -13.98 0.34 12.48
N LEU A 140 -14.36 0.96 13.61
CA LEU A 140 -13.45 1.18 14.73
C LEU A 140 -12.94 -0.14 15.33
N ARG A 141 -13.82 -1.14 15.50
CA ARG A 141 -13.45 -2.49 15.93
C ARG A 141 -12.44 -3.11 14.97
N MET A 142 -12.69 -3.03 13.67
CA MET A 142 -11.82 -3.60 12.64
C MET A 142 -10.45 -2.93 12.58
N LEU A 143 -10.39 -1.60 12.76
CA LEU A 143 -9.13 -0.86 12.81
C LEU A 143 -8.31 -1.23 14.06
N ALA A 144 -8.96 -1.50 15.19
CA ALA A 144 -8.30 -1.93 16.43
C ALA A 144 -7.73 -3.36 16.36
N ASP A 145 -8.34 -4.25 15.56
CA ASP A 145 -7.94 -5.65 15.40
C ASP A 145 -6.48 -5.79 14.89
N ILE A 146 -5.81 -6.89 15.24
CA ILE A 146 -4.44 -7.18 14.78
C ILE A 146 -4.35 -7.32 13.26
N ARG A 147 -5.43 -7.80 12.62
CA ARG A 147 -5.52 -7.98 11.16
C ARG A 147 -5.38 -6.67 10.40
N SER A 148 -5.70 -5.51 11.00
CA SER A 148 -5.53 -4.21 10.32
C SER A 148 -4.07 -3.86 9.99
N ARG A 149 -3.08 -4.61 10.53
CA ARG A 149 -1.68 -4.51 10.09
C ARG A 149 -1.50 -4.78 8.58
N THR A 150 -2.45 -5.43 7.92
CA THR A 150 -2.38 -5.61 6.45
C THR A 150 -2.48 -4.30 5.69
N LEU A 151 -3.16 -3.27 6.22
CA LEU A 151 -3.14 -1.91 5.63
C LEU A 151 -1.70 -1.37 5.58
N VAL A 152 -0.90 -1.65 6.61
CA VAL A 152 0.51 -1.29 6.62
C VAL A 152 1.27 -2.14 5.60
N ASN A 153 1.22 -3.46 5.74
CA ASN A 153 2.08 -4.36 4.97
C ASN A 153 1.76 -4.42 3.48
N ASN A 154 0.49 -4.24 3.10
CA ASN A 154 0.05 -4.32 1.70
C ASN A 154 -0.07 -2.93 1.09
N PHE A 155 -0.86 -2.04 1.70
CA PHE A 155 -1.12 -0.73 1.10
C PHE A 155 0.13 0.16 1.13
N ALA A 156 0.83 0.30 2.25
CA ALA A 156 2.04 1.13 2.29
C ALA A 156 3.15 0.55 1.39
N ALA A 157 3.31 -0.78 1.33
CA ALA A 157 4.29 -1.40 0.46
C ALA A 157 3.99 -1.17 -1.04
N GLN A 158 2.72 -1.19 -1.44
CA GLN A 158 2.30 -0.88 -2.81
C GLN A 158 2.45 0.59 -3.13
N TRP A 159 1.91 1.48 -2.28
CA TRP A 159 2.00 2.94 -2.47
C TRP A 159 3.46 3.39 -2.55
N LEU A 160 4.30 2.95 -1.62
CA LEU A 160 5.69 3.38 -1.54
C LEU A 160 6.63 2.54 -2.42
N THR A 161 6.09 1.60 -3.20
CA THR A 161 6.83 0.72 -4.10
C THR A 161 7.93 -0.12 -3.41
N LEU A 162 7.75 -0.46 -2.13
CA LEU A 162 8.75 -1.17 -1.32
C LEU A 162 9.09 -2.56 -1.86
N GLY A 163 8.19 -3.18 -2.63
CA GLY A 163 8.47 -4.44 -3.33
C GLY A 163 9.70 -4.35 -4.26
N ARG A 164 10.06 -3.15 -4.74
CA ARG A 164 11.26 -2.95 -5.56
C ARG A 164 12.56 -3.16 -4.80
N LEU A 165 12.57 -3.09 -3.46
CA LEU A 165 13.76 -3.35 -2.65
C LEU A 165 14.33 -4.77 -2.89
N ASN A 166 13.45 -5.74 -3.13
CA ASN A 166 13.87 -7.12 -3.44
C ASN A 166 14.61 -7.21 -4.77
N ALA A 167 14.27 -6.35 -5.74
CA ALA A 167 14.91 -6.27 -7.04
C ALA A 167 16.11 -5.31 -7.06
N SER A 168 16.26 -4.45 -6.05
CA SER A 168 17.40 -3.56 -5.92
C SER A 168 18.69 -4.34 -5.69
N ALA A 169 19.62 -4.21 -6.65
CA ALA A 169 20.96 -4.78 -6.61
C ALA A 169 22.02 -3.67 -6.74
N PRO A 170 22.32 -2.93 -5.65
CA PRO A 170 23.47 -2.04 -5.61
C PRO A 170 24.76 -2.78 -5.95
N ASN A 171 25.65 -2.12 -6.70
CA ASN A 171 26.94 -2.66 -7.08
C ASN A 171 27.79 -2.87 -5.82
N GLY A 172 28.18 -4.12 -5.54
CA GLY A 172 28.92 -4.48 -4.32
C GLY A 172 30.35 -3.93 -4.24
N GLU A 173 30.96 -3.54 -5.36
CA GLU A 173 32.27 -2.86 -5.36
C GLU A 173 32.13 -1.39 -4.91
N ILE A 174 31.05 -0.73 -5.34
CA ILE A 174 30.76 0.67 -4.98
C ILE A 174 30.14 0.77 -3.58
N PHE A 175 29.26 -0.17 -3.26
CA PHE A 175 28.46 -0.20 -2.03
C PHE A 175 28.69 -1.51 -1.25
N PRO A 176 29.92 -1.78 -0.77
CA PRO A 176 30.26 -3.06 -0.12
C PRO A 176 29.51 -3.33 1.18
N TYR A 177 28.90 -2.29 1.77
CA TYR A 177 28.12 -2.38 2.99
C TYR A 177 26.62 -2.52 2.74
N PHE A 178 26.18 -2.74 1.50
CA PHE A 178 24.78 -3.06 1.22
C PHE A 178 24.60 -4.58 1.19
N ASP A 179 23.99 -5.13 2.24
CA ASP A 179 23.68 -6.56 2.39
C ASP A 179 22.16 -6.78 2.57
N ASP A 180 21.73 -8.04 2.59
CA ASP A 180 20.31 -8.34 2.78
C ASP A 180 19.79 -7.88 4.15
N ASN A 181 20.63 -7.90 5.19
CA ASN A 181 20.26 -7.39 6.52
C ASN A 181 19.89 -5.90 6.48
N LEU A 182 20.65 -5.08 5.74
CA LEU A 182 20.29 -3.67 5.55
C LEU A 182 19.02 -3.50 4.73
N ARG A 183 18.85 -4.31 3.67
CA ARG A 183 17.64 -4.31 2.85
C ARG A 183 16.39 -4.63 3.69
N GLN A 184 16.44 -5.69 4.51
CA GLN A 184 15.34 -6.03 5.42
C GLN A 184 15.14 -4.92 6.45
N ALA A 185 16.22 -4.33 6.98
CA ALA A 185 16.10 -3.27 7.95
C ALA A 185 15.41 -2.01 7.40
N TYR A 186 15.67 -1.65 6.14
CA TYR A 186 14.93 -0.58 5.44
C TYR A 186 13.45 -0.88 5.33
N ARG A 187 13.10 -2.12 4.97
CA ARG A 187 11.70 -2.52 4.86
C ARG A 187 11.00 -2.43 6.21
N THR A 188 11.63 -2.97 7.27
CA THR A 188 11.09 -2.93 8.63
C THR A 188 10.97 -1.49 9.17
N GLU A 189 11.92 -0.61 8.89
CA GLU A 189 11.81 0.82 9.24
C GLU A 189 10.54 1.44 8.65
N THR A 190 10.31 1.29 7.35
CA THR A 190 9.15 1.89 6.68
C THR A 190 7.84 1.28 7.16
N GLU A 191 7.78 -0.05 7.31
CA GLU A 191 6.60 -0.75 7.82
C GLU A 191 6.27 -0.32 9.26
N MET A 192 7.26 -0.27 10.16
CA MET A 192 7.05 0.18 11.54
C MET A 192 6.67 1.66 11.62
N PHE A 193 7.27 2.51 10.78
CA PHE A 193 6.93 3.93 10.73
C PHE A 193 5.47 4.14 10.34
N PHE A 194 5.02 3.46 9.28
CA PHE A 194 3.64 3.55 8.82
C PHE A 194 2.66 2.91 9.82
N ASP A 195 3.00 1.74 10.41
CA ASP A 195 2.19 1.12 11.48
C ASP A 195 2.05 2.05 12.67
N TYR A 196 3.11 2.75 13.08
CA TYR A 196 3.04 3.69 14.19
C TYR A 196 2.10 4.86 13.90
N VAL A 197 2.21 5.49 12.73
CA VAL A 197 1.32 6.59 12.31
C VAL A 197 -0.13 6.10 12.29
N PHE A 198 -0.38 4.91 11.75
CA PHE A 198 -1.70 4.31 11.67
C PHE A 198 -2.29 3.93 13.04
N ARG A 199 -1.55 3.15 13.84
CA ARG A 199 -2.01 2.61 15.13
C ARG A 199 -2.24 3.67 16.20
N ASN A 200 -1.49 4.76 16.15
CA ASN A 200 -1.65 5.90 17.05
C ASN A 200 -2.56 6.99 16.45
N ASP A 201 -3.23 6.66 15.34
CA ASP A 201 -4.14 7.52 14.60
C ASP A 201 -3.57 8.91 14.34
N ARG A 202 -2.28 8.99 13.99
CA ARG A 202 -1.57 10.24 13.77
C ARG A 202 -2.07 10.94 12.48
N PRO A 203 -1.92 12.27 12.38
CA PRO A 203 -2.13 12.99 11.13
C PRO A 203 -1.30 12.39 9.99
N LEU A 204 -1.89 12.26 8.80
CA LEU A 204 -1.19 11.75 7.62
C LEU A 204 0.09 12.56 7.29
N LEU A 205 0.08 13.86 7.57
CA LEU A 205 1.22 14.77 7.38
C LEU A 205 2.49 14.35 8.14
N GLU A 206 2.35 13.54 9.19
CA GLU A 206 3.49 12.99 9.94
C GLU A 206 4.39 12.11 9.04
N LEU A 207 3.83 11.49 8.00
CA LEU A 207 4.61 10.74 7.00
C LEU A 207 5.62 11.62 6.25
N LEU A 208 5.39 12.93 6.14
CA LEU A 208 6.35 13.86 5.54
C LEU A 208 7.31 14.44 6.56
N ASN A 209 6.80 14.85 7.72
CA ASN A 209 7.55 15.72 8.62
C ASN A 209 8.00 15.12 9.96
N ALA A 210 7.78 13.82 10.22
CA ALA A 210 8.25 13.20 11.44
C ALA A 210 9.74 13.49 11.73
N ASP A 211 10.03 13.71 13.00
CA ASP A 211 11.34 13.95 13.63
C ASP A 211 11.81 12.70 14.39
N TYR A 212 11.31 11.52 14.01
CA TYR A 212 11.71 10.25 14.57
C TYR A 212 11.77 9.17 13.48
N THR A 213 12.42 8.05 13.79
CA THR A 213 12.40 6.84 12.96
C THR A 213 12.51 5.58 13.81
N PHE A 214 12.38 4.40 13.19
CA PHE A 214 12.55 3.09 13.80
C PHE A 214 13.81 2.41 13.29
N VAL A 215 14.76 2.14 14.19
CA VAL A 215 16.04 1.54 13.81
C VAL A 215 16.44 0.41 14.76
N ASN A 216 17.12 -0.59 14.21
CA ASN A 216 17.99 -1.49 14.96
C ASN A 216 19.46 -1.05 14.82
N GLU A 217 20.40 -1.74 15.48
CA GLU A 217 21.83 -1.37 15.43
C GLU A 217 22.40 -1.33 14.01
N ARG A 218 22.02 -2.28 13.16
CA ARG A 218 22.50 -2.36 11.76
C ARG A 218 22.15 -1.12 10.96
N LEU A 219 20.91 -0.65 11.10
CA LEU A 219 20.40 0.52 10.41
C LEU A 219 20.89 1.83 11.05
N ALA A 220 20.92 1.89 12.38
CA ALA A 220 21.45 3.03 13.12
C ALA A 220 22.91 3.32 12.73
N LYS A 221 23.76 2.30 12.65
CA LYS A 221 25.14 2.43 12.15
C LYS A 221 25.22 2.96 10.72
N HIS A 222 24.32 2.51 9.84
CA HIS A 222 24.25 3.00 8.46
C HIS A 222 23.83 4.48 8.41
N TYR A 223 22.95 4.88 9.32
CA TYR A 223 22.43 6.23 9.42
C TYR A 223 23.32 7.19 10.22
N GLY A 224 24.30 6.67 10.97
CA GLY A 224 25.13 7.48 11.86
C GLY A 224 24.45 7.83 13.19
N ILE A 225 23.41 7.08 13.59
CA ILE A 225 22.69 7.29 14.85
C ILE A 225 23.44 6.53 15.96
N PRO A 226 23.97 7.22 16.99
CA PRO A 226 24.71 6.59 18.08
C PRO A 226 23.79 5.85 19.06
N ASP A 227 24.38 5.11 19.99
CA ASP A 227 23.72 4.54 21.17
C ASP A 227 22.56 3.55 20.92
N VAL A 228 22.49 2.95 19.73
CA VAL A 228 21.55 1.88 19.39
C VAL A 228 22.29 0.54 19.27
N PHE A 229 21.94 -0.42 20.15
CA PHE A 229 22.57 -1.73 20.23
C PHE A 229 21.58 -2.89 20.09
N GLY A 230 21.96 -3.94 19.37
CA GLY A 230 21.18 -5.15 19.15
C GLY A 230 20.18 -5.07 17.98
N ASN A 231 19.57 -6.23 17.71
CA ASN A 231 18.73 -6.45 16.52
C ASN A 231 17.29 -5.91 16.64
N HIS A 232 16.84 -5.54 17.85
CA HIS A 232 15.48 -5.06 18.06
C HIS A 232 15.33 -3.63 17.55
N PHE A 233 14.23 -3.35 16.85
CA PHE A 233 13.88 -2.01 16.41
C PHE A 233 13.34 -1.19 17.57
N ARG A 234 13.71 0.08 17.60
CA ARG A 234 13.18 1.06 18.57
C ARG A 234 12.99 2.42 17.88
N MET A 235 12.05 3.18 18.41
CA MET A 235 11.87 4.58 18.00
C MET A 235 13.05 5.41 18.53
N VAL A 236 13.60 6.26 17.67
CA VAL A 236 14.66 7.21 18.01
C VAL A 236 14.28 8.58 17.48
N GLU A 237 14.53 9.63 18.28
CA GLU A 237 14.37 11.02 17.86
C GLU A 237 15.52 11.44 16.93
N LEU A 238 15.21 12.32 15.99
CA LEU A 238 16.10 12.82 14.94
C LEU A 238 16.23 14.33 15.06
N THR A 239 17.43 14.81 15.39
CA THR A 239 17.64 16.22 15.78
C THR A 239 18.39 17.05 14.75
N ASP A 240 19.00 16.44 13.74
CA ASP A 240 19.92 17.12 12.82
C ASP A 240 19.31 17.49 11.46
N GLY A 241 18.03 17.15 11.23
CA GLY A 241 17.32 17.40 9.98
C GLY A 241 17.84 16.60 8.77
N THR A 242 18.80 15.68 8.97
CA THR A 242 19.33 14.83 7.91
C THR A 242 18.46 13.61 7.66
N ARG A 243 17.44 13.35 8.49
CA ARG A 243 16.46 12.29 8.32
C ARG A 243 15.11 12.73 8.87
N GLY A 244 14.11 11.87 8.68
CA GLY A 244 12.76 12.04 9.20
C GLY A 244 11.72 12.11 8.11
N GLY A 245 10.55 11.53 8.37
CA GLY A 245 9.55 11.24 7.34
C GLY A 245 10.03 10.27 6.28
N LEU A 246 9.17 9.98 5.30
CA LEU A 246 9.42 8.99 4.24
C LEU A 246 10.62 9.34 3.36
N LEU A 247 10.82 10.62 3.05
CA LEU A 247 11.86 11.08 2.13
C LEU A 247 13.29 10.92 2.69
N GLY A 248 13.41 10.78 4.02
CA GLY A 248 14.68 10.51 4.69
C GLY A 248 15.00 9.03 4.88
N GLN A 249 14.12 8.11 4.47
CA GLN A 249 14.32 6.68 4.68
C GLN A 249 15.15 6.04 3.57
N GLY A 250 16.04 5.11 3.97
CA GLY A 250 16.93 4.39 3.07
C GLY A 250 16.19 3.51 2.07
N SER A 251 15.00 3.01 2.42
CA SER A 251 14.11 2.27 1.51
C SER A 251 13.78 3.10 0.27
N ILE A 252 13.23 4.31 0.48
CA ILE A 252 12.83 5.23 -0.59
C ILE A 252 14.03 5.70 -1.39
N LEU A 253 15.11 6.09 -0.71
CA LEU A 253 16.35 6.56 -1.36
C LEU A 253 16.98 5.47 -2.25
N THR A 254 16.87 4.20 -1.86
CA THR A 254 17.41 3.06 -2.62
C THR A 254 16.54 2.70 -3.82
N VAL A 255 15.22 2.57 -3.66
CA VAL A 255 14.31 2.18 -4.78
C VAL A 255 14.19 3.26 -5.86
N THR A 256 14.63 4.47 -5.56
CA THR A 256 14.65 5.63 -6.46
C THR A 256 16.05 5.93 -7.03
N SER A 257 17.00 5.00 -6.89
CA SER A 257 18.36 5.12 -7.42
C SER A 257 18.72 3.99 -8.38
N TYR A 258 19.78 4.16 -9.16
CA TYR A 258 20.40 3.06 -9.91
C TYR A 258 21.35 2.26 -9.00
N GLY A 259 21.66 1.02 -9.38
CA GLY A 259 22.55 0.17 -8.57
C GLY A 259 23.98 0.73 -8.41
N ASN A 260 24.42 1.63 -9.30
CA ASN A 260 25.78 2.19 -9.27
C ASN A 260 25.83 3.70 -8.95
N ARG A 261 24.70 4.40 -8.90
CA ARG A 261 24.66 5.85 -8.67
C ARG A 261 23.28 6.35 -8.24
N THR A 262 23.24 7.57 -7.69
CA THR A 262 21.98 8.28 -7.46
C THR A 262 21.27 8.62 -8.76
N ALA A 263 19.98 8.94 -8.67
CA ALA A 263 19.17 9.34 -9.82
C ALA A 263 18.19 10.45 -9.42
N PRO A 264 18.63 11.74 -9.41
CA PRO A 264 17.76 12.87 -9.06
C PRO A 264 16.45 12.89 -9.85
N THR A 265 16.48 12.59 -11.14
CA THR A 265 15.26 12.53 -11.96
C THR A 265 14.28 11.46 -11.48
N ILE A 266 14.77 10.27 -11.09
CA ILE A 266 13.91 9.19 -10.58
C ILE A 266 13.37 9.53 -9.19
N ARG A 267 14.20 10.11 -8.30
CA ARG A 267 13.76 10.62 -6.99
C ARG A 267 12.67 11.67 -7.12
N GLY A 268 12.89 12.67 -7.97
CA GLY A 268 11.94 13.73 -8.23
C GLY A 268 10.64 13.23 -8.86
N LYS A 269 10.74 12.32 -9.85
CA LYS A 269 9.58 11.62 -10.41
C LYS A 269 8.79 10.90 -9.32
N TRP A 270 9.47 10.16 -8.44
CA TRP A 270 8.82 9.41 -7.37
C TRP A 270 8.08 10.34 -6.41
N ILE A 271 8.66 11.49 -6.06
CA ILE A 271 7.99 12.51 -5.23
C ILE A 271 6.74 13.05 -5.97
N LEU A 272 6.86 13.42 -7.24
CA LEU A 272 5.71 13.91 -8.00
C LEU A 272 4.58 12.89 -8.08
N GLU A 273 4.91 11.63 -8.33
CA GLU A 273 3.94 10.55 -8.54
C GLU A 273 3.32 10.02 -7.23
N ASN A 274 4.14 9.81 -6.20
CA ASN A 274 3.72 9.15 -4.95
C ASN A 274 3.38 10.12 -3.82
N ILE A 275 3.97 11.33 -3.83
CA ILE A 275 3.73 12.33 -2.80
C ILE A 275 2.81 13.43 -3.30
N LEU A 276 2.85 13.84 -4.57
CA LEU A 276 2.10 15.02 -5.05
C LEU A 276 0.96 14.70 -6.03
N GLY A 277 0.76 13.44 -6.42
CA GLY A 277 -0.31 13.05 -7.35
C GLY A 277 -0.18 13.70 -8.75
N ALA A 278 1.03 14.10 -9.15
CA ALA A 278 1.29 14.83 -10.38
C ALA A 278 2.35 14.09 -11.24
N PRO A 279 2.11 12.83 -11.66
CA PRO A 279 3.10 12.04 -12.38
C PRO A 279 3.55 12.75 -13.67
N PRO A 280 4.86 12.79 -13.95
CA PRO A 280 5.37 13.34 -15.21
C PRO A 280 4.99 12.43 -16.38
N PRO A 281 4.97 12.96 -17.63
CA PRO A 281 4.74 12.13 -18.80
C PRO A 281 5.84 11.05 -18.97
N PRO A 282 5.56 9.97 -19.70
CA PRO A 282 6.57 8.97 -20.04
C PRO A 282 7.79 9.61 -20.72
N PRO A 283 9.01 9.10 -20.48
CA PRO A 283 10.20 9.60 -21.15
C PRO A 283 10.13 9.34 -22.66
N PRO A 284 10.79 10.17 -23.50
CA PRO A 284 10.96 9.87 -24.92
C PRO A 284 11.63 8.50 -25.15
N ALA A 285 11.37 7.88 -26.31
CA ALA A 285 12.17 6.75 -26.77
C ALA A 285 13.64 7.18 -26.96
N ASP A 286 14.58 6.29 -26.67
CA ASP A 286 16.03 6.49 -26.88
C ASP A 286 16.67 7.67 -26.12
N VAL A 287 16.47 7.72 -24.80
CA VAL A 287 17.17 8.69 -23.94
C VAL A 287 18.68 8.37 -23.89
N PRO A 288 19.57 9.30 -24.27
CA PRO A 288 21.01 9.06 -24.21
C PRO A 288 21.50 8.96 -22.76
N GLY A 289 22.55 8.16 -22.56
CA GLY A 289 23.24 8.07 -21.26
C GLY A 289 23.86 9.40 -20.83
N LEU A 290 24.09 9.55 -19.52
CA LEU A 290 24.78 10.71 -18.97
C LEU A 290 26.28 10.66 -19.26
N ARG A 291 26.87 11.83 -19.54
CA ARG A 291 28.31 11.98 -19.75
C ARG A 291 29.00 12.22 -18.41
N ASP A 292 29.91 11.35 -18.01
CA ASP A 292 30.62 11.46 -16.73
C ASP A 292 31.69 12.57 -16.73
N LYS A 293 32.08 13.06 -17.91
CA LYS A 293 33.10 14.10 -18.10
C LYS A 293 32.61 15.19 -19.05
N ASN A 294 33.04 16.42 -18.80
CA ASN A 294 32.87 17.52 -19.75
C ASN A 294 33.83 17.37 -20.95
N ASP A 295 33.74 18.30 -21.90
CA ASP A 295 34.58 18.30 -23.11
C ASP A 295 36.08 18.52 -22.82
N GLU A 296 36.42 19.04 -21.64
CA GLU A 296 37.80 19.23 -21.14
C GLU A 296 38.33 18.01 -20.37
N GLY A 297 37.52 16.95 -20.22
CA GLY A 297 37.90 15.72 -19.51
C GLY A 297 37.75 15.78 -17.98
N LYS A 298 37.23 16.87 -17.42
CA LYS A 298 36.93 17.01 -15.99
C LYS A 298 35.74 16.12 -15.61
N VAL A 299 35.90 15.33 -14.55
CA VAL A 299 34.83 14.51 -13.98
C VAL A 299 33.75 15.41 -13.39
N LEU A 300 32.51 15.22 -13.83
CA LEU A 300 31.35 16.00 -13.42
C LEU A 300 30.65 15.35 -12.22
N ASN A 301 30.15 16.16 -11.29
CA ASN A 301 29.23 15.68 -10.27
C ASN A 301 27.83 15.43 -10.87
N MET A 302 26.97 14.72 -10.13
CA MET A 302 25.62 14.36 -10.61
C MET A 302 24.80 15.57 -11.08
N ARG A 303 24.86 16.70 -10.36
CA ARG A 303 24.16 17.94 -10.76
C ARG A 303 24.65 18.44 -12.12
N GLN A 304 25.96 18.56 -12.30
CA GLN A 304 26.57 19.04 -13.55
C GLN A 304 26.26 18.10 -14.73
N GLN A 305 26.28 16.78 -14.50
CA GLN A 305 25.87 15.81 -15.52
C GLN A 305 24.42 16.03 -15.94
N MET A 306 23.52 16.30 -14.99
CA MET A 306 22.12 16.57 -15.29
C MET A 306 21.88 17.91 -15.97
N GLU A 307 22.59 18.97 -15.55
CA GLU A 307 22.53 20.28 -16.20
C GLU A 307 22.99 20.19 -17.65
N GLN A 308 24.07 19.45 -17.93
CA GLN A 308 24.52 19.17 -19.28
C GLN A 308 23.47 18.38 -20.09
N HIS A 309 22.88 17.34 -19.51
CA HIS A 309 21.83 16.56 -20.16
C HIS A 309 20.60 17.41 -20.52
N ARG A 310 20.26 18.37 -19.67
CA ARG A 310 19.11 19.27 -19.83
C ARG A 310 19.36 20.48 -20.71
N ALA A 311 20.57 20.63 -21.25
CA ALA A 311 20.80 21.62 -22.30
C ALA A 311 19.93 21.35 -23.54
N ASN A 312 19.44 20.11 -23.73
CA ASN A 312 18.42 19.80 -24.71
C ASN A 312 17.03 20.33 -24.27
N PRO A 313 16.39 21.24 -25.04
CA PRO A 313 15.10 21.82 -24.70
C PRO A 313 13.97 20.79 -24.48
N VAL A 314 14.01 19.66 -25.19
CA VAL A 314 13.01 18.58 -25.05
C VAL A 314 13.08 17.98 -23.64
N CYS A 315 14.29 17.68 -23.17
CA CYS A 315 14.55 17.12 -21.84
C CYS A 315 14.25 18.15 -20.73
N ALA A 316 14.59 19.43 -20.96
CA ALA A 316 14.44 20.48 -19.97
C ALA A 316 13.00 20.66 -19.47
N SER A 317 12.01 20.48 -20.36
CA SER A 317 10.59 20.71 -20.08
C SER A 317 10.09 19.94 -18.85
N CYS A 318 10.37 18.65 -18.79
CA CYS A 318 9.92 17.77 -17.71
C CYS A 318 10.91 17.79 -16.53
N HIS A 319 12.22 17.83 -16.82
CA HIS A 319 13.24 17.83 -15.77
C HIS A 319 13.23 19.10 -14.90
N LYS A 320 12.73 20.23 -15.40
CA LYS A 320 12.57 21.45 -14.60
C LYS A 320 11.68 21.22 -13.36
N VAL A 321 10.77 20.26 -13.43
CA VAL A 321 9.85 19.94 -12.32
C VAL A 321 10.38 18.80 -11.45
N MET A 322 11.02 17.79 -12.05
CA MET A 322 11.51 16.61 -11.32
C MET A 322 12.83 16.85 -10.61
N ASP A 323 13.85 17.28 -11.36
CA ASP A 323 15.22 17.24 -10.85
C ASP A 323 15.44 18.12 -9.61
N PRO A 324 14.85 19.33 -9.46
CA PRO A 324 15.02 20.10 -8.25
C PRO A 324 14.59 19.35 -6.98
N LEU A 325 13.50 18.58 -7.05
CA LEU A 325 13.02 17.74 -5.94
C LEU A 325 14.01 16.60 -5.65
N GLY A 326 14.59 16.00 -6.69
CA GLY A 326 15.61 14.96 -6.54
C GLY A 326 16.94 15.48 -6.01
N PHE A 327 17.34 16.69 -6.42
CA PHE A 327 18.58 17.33 -5.98
C PHE A 327 18.57 17.66 -4.49
N ALA A 328 17.41 18.00 -3.90
CA ALA A 328 17.28 18.12 -2.45
C ALA A 328 17.69 16.85 -1.69
N LEU A 329 17.67 15.68 -2.35
CA LEU A 329 18.07 14.41 -1.77
C LEU A 329 19.50 14.00 -2.18
N GLU A 330 20.28 14.82 -2.88
CA GLU A 330 21.61 14.40 -3.34
C GLU A 330 22.62 14.21 -2.21
N ASN A 331 22.36 14.77 -1.01
CA ASN A 331 23.14 14.45 0.18
C ASN A 331 23.03 12.98 0.62
N TYR A 332 22.17 12.17 0.00
CA TYR A 332 22.18 10.71 0.17
C TYR A 332 22.73 10.02 -1.07
N ASP A 333 23.63 9.06 -0.87
CA ASP A 333 24.11 8.18 -1.94
C ASP A 333 23.01 7.21 -2.44
N ALA A 334 23.36 6.31 -3.34
CA ALA A 334 22.41 5.40 -3.98
C ALA A 334 21.78 4.38 -3.01
N ILE A 335 22.40 4.16 -1.84
CA ILE A 335 21.91 3.29 -0.77
C ILE A 335 21.43 4.09 0.44
N GLY A 336 21.19 5.39 0.29
CA GLY A 336 20.62 6.22 1.35
C GLY A 336 21.60 6.65 2.46
N LYS A 337 22.91 6.50 2.28
CA LYS A 337 23.93 6.98 3.23
C LYS A 337 24.18 8.48 3.04
N TRP A 338 24.27 9.22 4.15
CA TRP A 338 24.56 10.66 4.11
C TRP A 338 25.98 10.96 3.60
N ARG A 339 26.13 12.02 2.81
CA ARG A 339 27.37 12.53 2.23
C ARG A 339 27.29 14.04 1.97
N THR A 340 28.44 14.70 1.97
CA THR A 340 28.59 16.14 1.66
C THR A 340 29.41 16.40 0.39
N VAL A 341 30.07 15.37 -0.14
CA VAL A 341 30.85 15.43 -1.38
C VAL A 341 30.45 14.30 -2.31
N ASP A 342 30.59 14.56 -3.61
CA ASP A 342 30.35 13.59 -4.65
C ASP A 342 31.46 12.53 -4.71
N ALA A 343 31.08 11.25 -4.87
CA ALA A 343 32.01 10.14 -4.77
C ALA A 343 33.04 10.14 -5.91
N ALA A 344 32.63 10.50 -7.13
CA ALA A 344 33.45 10.47 -8.32
C ALA A 344 34.26 11.76 -8.50
N SER A 345 33.60 12.91 -8.45
CA SER A 345 34.24 14.22 -8.69
C SER A 345 34.92 14.83 -7.47
N LYS A 346 34.61 14.34 -6.25
CA LYS A 346 35.01 14.94 -4.95
C LYS A 346 34.53 16.37 -4.72
N ALA A 347 33.69 16.90 -5.61
CA ALA A 347 33.11 18.23 -5.47
C ALA A 347 32.06 18.25 -4.34
N PRO A 348 31.88 19.40 -3.65
CA PRO A 348 30.77 19.58 -2.71
C PRO A 348 29.42 19.30 -3.38
N ILE A 349 28.50 18.71 -2.62
CA ILE A 349 27.13 18.51 -3.06
C ILE A 349 26.36 19.82 -2.92
N ASP A 350 25.77 20.25 -4.01
CA ASP A 350 24.75 21.29 -4.03
C ASP A 350 23.37 20.61 -4.03
N ALA A 351 22.67 20.70 -2.90
CA ALA A 351 21.31 20.17 -2.72
C ALA A 351 20.23 21.26 -2.77
N SER A 352 20.53 22.42 -3.38
CA SER A 352 19.53 23.47 -3.61
C SER A 352 18.53 23.07 -4.69
N GLY A 353 17.29 23.52 -4.54
CA GLY A 353 16.23 23.32 -5.52
C GLY A 353 15.21 24.46 -5.44
N ALA A 354 14.28 24.46 -6.38
CA ALA A 354 13.14 25.36 -6.35
C ALA A 354 11.91 24.66 -6.93
N LEU A 355 10.74 25.03 -6.41
CA LEU A 355 9.46 24.64 -7.00
C LEU A 355 9.24 25.35 -8.35
N PRO A 356 8.26 24.89 -9.17
CA PRO A 356 7.93 25.54 -10.44
C PRO A 356 7.57 27.02 -10.33
N ASP A 357 7.04 27.45 -9.18
CA ASP A 357 6.71 28.84 -8.87
C ASP A 357 7.92 29.69 -8.44
N GLY A 358 9.11 29.08 -8.32
CA GLY A 358 10.35 29.73 -7.90
C GLY A 358 10.65 29.67 -6.41
N THR A 359 9.78 29.08 -5.58
CA THR A 359 10.03 28.92 -4.13
C THR A 359 11.30 28.09 -3.90
N PRO A 360 12.36 28.66 -3.30
CA PRO A 360 13.62 27.95 -3.11
C PRO A 360 13.57 27.02 -1.89
N PHE A 361 14.36 25.96 -1.92
CA PHE A 361 14.61 25.07 -0.78
C PHE A 361 16.02 24.47 -0.85
N ILE A 362 16.54 24.00 0.28
CA ILE A 362 17.84 23.35 0.36
C ILE A 362 17.72 22.05 1.14
N GLY A 363 18.18 20.96 0.52
CA GLY A 363 18.25 19.65 1.15
C GLY A 363 16.89 19.06 1.50
N LEU A 364 16.91 17.96 2.27
CA LEU A 364 15.69 17.31 2.75
C LEU A 364 14.87 18.24 3.65
N ALA A 365 15.50 18.95 4.58
CA ALA A 365 14.82 19.82 5.54
C ALA A 365 14.00 20.91 4.83
N GLY A 366 14.61 21.68 3.93
CA GLY A 366 13.89 22.71 3.18
C GLY A 366 12.83 22.14 2.24
N LEU A 367 13.06 20.95 1.65
CA LEU A 367 12.04 20.27 0.85
C LEU A 367 10.82 19.90 1.71
N LYS A 368 11.04 19.35 2.90
CA LYS A 368 9.95 19.02 3.85
C LYS A 368 9.18 20.27 4.25
N GLU A 369 9.86 21.36 4.59
CA GLU A 369 9.23 22.65 4.91
C GLU A 369 8.33 23.12 3.77
N VAL A 370 8.84 23.17 2.53
CA VAL A 370 8.06 23.63 1.37
C VAL A 370 6.87 22.70 1.08
N LEU A 371 7.03 21.37 1.22
CA LEU A 371 5.92 20.44 1.09
C LEU A 371 4.85 20.70 2.16
N MET A 372 5.27 20.93 3.39
CA MET A 372 4.40 21.22 4.53
C MET A 372 3.77 22.61 4.48
N GLU A 373 4.37 23.60 3.83
CA GLU A 373 3.79 24.95 3.78
C GLU A 373 2.94 25.19 2.54
N LYS A 374 3.30 24.56 1.41
CA LYS A 374 2.71 24.89 0.10
C LYS A 374 1.97 23.72 -0.54
N ARG A 375 2.28 22.47 -0.16
CA ARG A 375 1.84 21.28 -0.90
C ARG A 375 1.12 20.23 -0.03
N GLN A 376 0.70 20.58 1.20
CA GLN A 376 -0.06 19.66 2.06
C GLN A 376 -1.31 19.15 1.36
N TYR A 377 -2.04 20.05 0.69
CA TYR A 377 -3.25 19.71 -0.04
C TYR A 377 -2.99 18.60 -1.06
N ASP A 378 -1.96 18.77 -1.89
CA ASP A 378 -1.61 17.80 -2.94
C ASP A 378 -1.18 16.46 -2.34
N PHE A 379 -0.45 16.48 -1.21
CA PHE A 379 -0.06 15.26 -0.53
C PHE A 379 -1.25 14.49 0.05
N ILE A 380 -2.14 15.18 0.75
CA ILE A 380 -3.35 14.57 1.31
C ILE A 380 -4.23 14.03 0.18
N MET A 381 -4.42 14.81 -0.88
CA MET A 381 -5.24 14.38 -2.03
C MET A 381 -4.64 13.17 -2.74
N ALA A 382 -3.32 13.14 -2.94
CA ALA A 382 -2.63 11.99 -3.52
C ALA A 382 -2.78 10.75 -2.62
N ALA A 383 -2.63 10.89 -1.30
CA ALA A 383 -2.83 9.78 -0.38
C ALA A 383 -4.28 9.27 -0.36
N ILE A 384 -5.27 10.16 -0.41
CA ILE A 384 -6.69 9.81 -0.56
C ILE A 384 -6.89 9.04 -1.87
N GLU A 385 -6.33 9.49 -2.99
CA GLU A 385 -6.41 8.78 -4.27
C GLU A 385 -5.86 7.35 -4.16
N ARG A 386 -4.67 7.18 -3.59
CA ARG A 386 -4.04 5.86 -3.44
C ARG A 386 -4.84 4.96 -2.52
N MET A 387 -5.33 5.48 -1.40
CA MET A 387 -6.13 4.71 -0.46
C MET A 387 -7.49 4.34 -1.04
N LEU A 388 -8.13 5.25 -1.77
CA LEU A 388 -9.40 4.99 -2.46
C LEU A 388 -9.19 3.93 -3.55
N THR A 389 -8.13 4.04 -4.37
CA THR A 389 -7.73 3.02 -5.36
C THR A 389 -7.61 1.64 -4.70
N TYR A 390 -6.87 1.56 -3.59
CA TYR A 390 -6.67 0.32 -2.85
C TYR A 390 -7.98 -0.23 -2.28
N SER A 391 -8.84 0.64 -1.72
CA SER A 391 -10.12 0.26 -1.13
C SER A 391 -11.13 -0.27 -2.16
N LEU A 392 -11.10 0.28 -3.39
CA LEU A 392 -12.03 -0.07 -4.46
C LEU A 392 -11.53 -1.21 -5.35
N GLY A 393 -10.22 -1.53 -5.31
CA GLY A 393 -9.61 -2.54 -6.18
C GLY A 393 -9.62 -2.16 -7.67
N ARG A 394 -9.76 -0.87 -7.99
CA ARG A 394 -9.75 -0.33 -9.35
C ARG A 394 -9.08 1.04 -9.39
N GLY A 395 -8.65 1.46 -10.58
CA GLY A 395 -8.20 2.83 -10.82
C GLY A 395 -9.32 3.86 -10.57
N ILE A 396 -8.90 5.05 -10.15
CA ILE A 396 -9.77 6.23 -9.98
C ILE A 396 -9.94 6.91 -11.33
N ASP A 397 -11.14 7.43 -11.59
CA ASP A 397 -11.41 8.24 -12.78
C ASP A 397 -12.07 9.58 -12.42
N HIS A 398 -12.34 10.40 -13.44
CA HIS A 398 -12.90 11.74 -13.26
C HIS A 398 -14.22 11.79 -12.47
N ARG A 399 -14.99 10.70 -12.44
CA ARG A 399 -16.27 10.57 -11.73
C ARG A 399 -16.07 10.45 -10.21
N ASP A 400 -14.89 10.01 -9.76
CA ASP A 400 -14.56 9.87 -8.34
C ASP A 400 -14.09 11.21 -7.73
N ALA A 401 -13.75 12.22 -8.55
CA ALA A 401 -13.24 13.51 -8.08
C ALA A 401 -14.15 14.25 -7.07
N PRO A 402 -15.49 14.22 -7.18
CA PRO A 402 -16.37 14.75 -6.14
C PRO A 402 -16.21 14.00 -4.80
N ALA A 403 -16.12 12.67 -4.83
CA ALA A 403 -15.96 11.86 -3.62
C ALA A 403 -14.61 12.13 -2.94
N MET A 404 -13.51 12.25 -3.70
CA MET A 404 -12.20 12.56 -3.13
C MET A 404 -12.18 13.93 -2.43
N ARG A 405 -12.80 14.96 -3.04
CA ARG A 405 -12.92 16.29 -2.42
C ARG A 405 -13.76 16.26 -1.14
N GLU A 406 -14.82 15.44 -1.14
CA GLU A 406 -15.65 15.27 0.04
C GLU A 406 -14.90 14.53 1.16
N ILE A 407 -14.15 13.47 0.85
CA ILE A 407 -13.28 12.77 1.82
C ILE A 407 -12.27 13.73 2.44
N MET A 408 -11.66 14.58 1.62
CA MET A 408 -10.72 15.59 2.09
C MET A 408 -11.39 16.59 3.05
N ARG A 409 -12.57 17.11 2.68
CA ARG A 409 -13.34 18.05 3.51
C ARG A 409 -13.81 17.42 4.82
N GLN A 410 -14.20 16.15 4.80
CA GLN A 410 -14.68 15.43 5.99
C GLN A 410 -13.54 15.11 6.97
N SER A 411 -12.33 14.89 6.47
CA SER A 411 -11.16 14.55 7.30
C SER A 411 -10.38 15.75 7.82
N GLU A 412 -10.63 16.95 7.29
CA GLU A 412 -9.99 18.20 7.71
C GLU A 412 -10.19 18.54 9.20
N PRO A 413 -11.39 18.44 9.81
CA PRO A 413 -11.59 18.75 11.24
C PRO A 413 -10.76 17.87 12.18
N ASP A 414 -10.43 16.65 11.75
CA ASP A 414 -9.58 15.71 12.49
C ASP A 414 -8.10 15.85 12.13
N ASN A 415 -7.71 16.89 11.39
CA ASN A 415 -6.36 17.12 10.89
C ASN A 415 -5.84 15.95 10.02
N TYR A 416 -6.71 15.42 9.16
CA TYR A 416 -6.38 14.37 8.19
C TYR A 416 -5.76 13.11 8.83
N ARG A 417 -6.27 12.72 9.99
CA ARG A 417 -5.94 11.42 10.61
C ARG A 417 -6.38 10.27 9.72
N LEU A 418 -5.59 9.20 9.73
CA LEU A 418 -5.86 8.02 8.90
C LEU A 418 -7.22 7.40 9.21
N SER A 419 -7.65 7.33 10.48
CA SER A 419 -8.98 6.81 10.83
C SER A 419 -10.12 7.61 10.19
N SER A 420 -9.99 8.94 10.18
CA SER A 420 -10.98 9.86 9.61
C SER A 420 -11.05 9.74 8.08
N ILE A 421 -9.90 9.63 7.41
CA ILE A 421 -9.84 9.37 5.96
C ILE A 421 -10.48 8.01 5.63
N ILE A 422 -10.16 6.96 6.39
CA ILE A 422 -10.72 5.62 6.18
C ILE A 422 -12.24 5.62 6.36
N MET A 423 -12.73 6.28 7.42
CA MET A 423 -14.16 6.43 7.68
C MET A 423 -14.86 7.12 6.49
N ALA A 424 -14.32 8.27 6.07
CA ALA A 424 -14.87 9.03 4.95
C ALA A 424 -14.82 8.26 3.62
N ILE A 425 -13.78 7.45 3.37
CA ILE A 425 -13.74 6.54 2.21
C ILE A 425 -14.88 5.53 2.28
N ILE A 426 -15.10 4.91 3.43
CA ILE A 426 -16.15 3.89 3.60
C ILE A 426 -17.55 4.49 3.48
N GLU A 427 -17.74 5.73 3.94
CA GLU A 427 -18.99 6.48 3.81
C GLU A 427 -19.22 7.03 2.40
N SER A 428 -18.18 7.03 1.55
CA SER A 428 -18.25 7.59 0.22
C SER A 428 -19.11 6.78 -0.75
N MET A 429 -19.69 7.50 -1.72
CA MET A 429 -20.50 6.91 -2.79
C MET A 429 -19.76 5.80 -3.57
N PRO A 430 -18.49 5.97 -4.01
CA PRO A 430 -17.75 4.90 -4.70
C PRO A 430 -17.61 3.61 -3.89
N PHE A 431 -17.52 3.72 -2.56
CA PHE A 431 -17.35 2.56 -1.68
C PHE A 431 -18.68 1.88 -1.30
N GLN A 432 -19.80 2.59 -1.33
CA GLN A 432 -21.11 2.02 -0.96
C GLN A 432 -22.03 1.71 -2.13
N MET A 433 -21.73 2.27 -3.31
CA MET A 433 -22.57 2.16 -4.48
C MET A 433 -21.82 1.49 -5.63
N ARG A 434 -22.58 1.01 -6.61
CA ARG A 434 -22.08 0.42 -7.83
C ARG A 434 -22.89 0.90 -9.03
N ARG A 435 -22.22 0.98 -10.19
CA ARG A 435 -22.86 1.12 -11.49
C ARG A 435 -22.69 -0.20 -12.24
N PRO A 436 -23.72 -0.71 -12.93
CA PRO A 436 -23.57 -1.85 -13.83
C PRO A 436 -22.49 -1.55 -14.88
N PRO A 437 -21.64 -2.52 -15.25
CA PRO A 437 -20.66 -2.30 -16.31
C PRO A 437 -21.36 -1.87 -17.60
N SER A 438 -20.90 -0.78 -18.21
CA SER A 438 -21.39 -0.37 -19.53
C SER A 438 -20.63 -1.12 -20.62
N HIS A 439 -21.21 -1.26 -21.81
CA HIS A 439 -20.54 -1.93 -22.94
C HIS A 439 -19.24 -1.21 -23.37
N ASP A 440 -19.07 0.06 -23.00
CA ASP A 440 -17.88 0.85 -23.31
C ASP A 440 -16.73 0.67 -22.29
N ASP A 441 -16.98 -0.07 -21.20
CA ASP A 441 -16.00 -0.33 -20.12
C ASP A 441 -15.25 -1.68 -20.28
N ILE A 442 -15.43 -2.40 -21.40
CA ILE A 442 -14.81 -3.73 -21.68
C ILE A 442 -13.79 -3.65 -22.81
#